data_AF-A0A969WHA0-F1
#
_entry.id   AF-A0A969WHA0-F1
#
_cell.length_a   1.000
_cell.length_b   1.000
_cell.length_c   1.000
_cell.angle_alpha   90.00
_cell.angle_beta   90.00
_cell.angle_gamma   90.00
#
_symmetry.space_group_name_H-M   'P 1'
#
loop_
_entity.id
_entity.type
_entity.pdbx_description
1 polymer ?
#
loop_
_entity_poly.entity_id
_entity_poly.type
_entity_poly.pdbx_seq_one_letter_code
_entity_poly.pdbx_strand_id
1 'polypeptide(L)'
;MDDLEDLTKEVYARFGLAYYLGEVLHRGLCNAYTLLSFEKADHITRSRFEEKLAYAFSLTLGQIIKEVKEFLPSELDEQLQFALKKRNFLAHHFWYERIHLMGNKQGLVQMLYELDDMSQLFSDLDRKVNENLESRRIELGVTDEVINSLMIELTSGITEEQLIPQRRLKKQERLVKVWDVKITDDLVAQIFELEDGTFWQLCDTGLGWSRFERPSPDWQKNQTINEYLPANINPRPTDSKPWNYEFRLKKGMILWVKLGKQKRSYIWGLRKN
;
A
#
# COMPACT_ATOMS: atom_id res chain seq x y z
N MET A 1 41.21 -11.08 24.23
CA MET A 1 41.00 -9.74 23.65
C MET A 1 40.12 -9.84 22.42
N ASP A 2 40.36 -10.82 21.54
CA ASP A 2 39.48 -11.22 20.42
C ASP A 2 38.01 -11.45 20.82
N ASP A 3 37.75 -12.29 21.83
CA ASP A 3 36.38 -12.72 22.20
C ASP A 3 35.45 -11.57 22.64
N LEU A 4 35.97 -10.51 23.26
CA LEU A 4 35.15 -9.36 23.67
C LEU A 4 34.81 -8.46 22.46
N GLU A 5 35.78 -8.31 21.54
CA GLU A 5 35.60 -7.55 20.31
C GLU A 5 34.59 -8.24 19.38
N ASP A 6 34.68 -9.57 19.26
CA ASP A 6 33.75 -10.37 18.47
C ASP A 6 32.33 -10.32 19.03
N LEU A 7 32.15 -10.46 20.35
CA LEU A 7 30.84 -10.30 20.99
C LEU A 7 30.28 -8.89 20.79
N THR A 8 31.13 -7.86 20.79
CA THR A 8 30.70 -6.48 20.53
C THR A 8 30.19 -6.31 19.10
N LYS A 9 30.89 -6.88 18.12
CA LYS A 9 30.45 -6.89 16.71
C LYS A 9 29.13 -7.65 16.55
N GLU A 10 28.98 -8.79 17.22
CA GLU A 10 27.74 -9.57 17.22
C GLU A 10 26.57 -8.77 17.80
N VAL A 11 26.77 -8.01 18.89
CA VAL A 11 25.72 -7.13 19.44
C VAL A 11 25.25 -6.09 18.42
N TYR A 12 26.18 -5.47 17.66
CA TYR A 12 25.80 -4.55 16.59
C TYR A 12 25.01 -5.25 15.47
N ALA A 13 25.44 -6.45 15.06
CA ALA A 13 24.77 -7.24 14.04
C ALA A 13 23.36 -7.66 14.49
N ARG A 14 23.21 -8.17 15.72
CA ARG A 14 21.93 -8.57 16.30
C ARG A 14 20.99 -7.39 16.54
N PHE A 15 21.52 -6.21 16.86
CA PHE A 15 20.71 -4.99 16.90
C PHE A 15 20.15 -4.67 15.52
N GLY A 16 21.00 -4.73 14.48
CA GLY A 16 20.58 -4.55 13.09
C GLY A 16 19.50 -5.55 12.67
N LEU A 17 19.66 -6.83 13.01
CA LEU A 17 18.68 -7.88 12.75
C LEU A 17 17.35 -7.62 13.47
N ALA A 18 17.37 -7.35 14.77
CA ALA A 18 16.16 -7.08 15.55
C ALA A 18 15.41 -5.85 15.01
N TYR A 19 16.13 -4.79 14.68
CA TYR A 19 15.53 -3.59 14.09
C TYR A 19 14.95 -3.87 12.70
N TYR A 20 15.70 -4.57 11.85
CA TYR A 20 15.24 -5.00 10.53
C TYR A 20 13.95 -5.83 10.61
N LEU A 21 13.87 -6.82 11.50
CA LEU A 21 12.68 -7.65 11.69
C LEU A 21 11.48 -6.83 12.21
N GLY A 22 11.72 -5.82 13.03
CA GLY A 22 10.69 -4.84 13.41
C GLY A 22 10.12 -4.07 12.21
N GLU A 23 10.96 -3.75 11.22
CA GLU A 23 10.52 -3.13 9.96
C GLU A 23 9.86 -4.15 9.01
N VAL A 24 10.27 -5.42 9.01
CA VAL A 24 9.57 -6.50 8.29
C VAL A 24 8.13 -6.61 8.80
N LEU A 25 7.93 -6.69 10.12
CA LEU A 25 6.60 -6.69 10.73
C LEU A 25 5.79 -5.45 10.32
N HIS A 26 6.40 -4.27 10.30
CA HIS A 26 5.73 -3.04 9.83
C HIS A 26 5.25 -3.17 8.38
N ARG A 27 6.08 -3.71 7.48
CA ARG A 27 5.69 -3.95 6.08
C ARG A 27 4.62 -5.02 5.94
N GLY A 28 4.69 -6.09 6.73
CA GLY A 28 3.65 -7.12 6.81
C GLY A 28 2.29 -6.51 7.19
N LEU A 29 2.25 -5.61 8.18
CA LEU A 29 1.02 -4.90 8.57
C LEU A 29 0.53 -3.93 7.49
N CYS A 30 1.43 -3.27 6.75
CA CYS A 30 1.03 -2.42 5.62
C CYS A 30 0.37 -3.24 4.51
N ASN A 31 0.91 -4.42 4.22
CA ASN A 31 0.32 -5.37 3.27
C ASN A 31 -1.05 -5.87 3.77
N ALA A 32 -1.14 -6.19 5.06
CA ALA A 32 -2.38 -6.60 5.71
C ALA A 32 -3.49 -5.55 5.55
N TYR A 33 -3.20 -4.30 5.93
CA TYR A 33 -4.12 -3.19 5.75
C TYR A 33 -4.60 -3.08 4.29
N THR A 34 -3.65 -3.12 3.36
CA THR A 34 -3.96 -2.91 1.94
C THR A 34 -4.88 -4.01 1.42
N LEU A 35 -4.61 -5.28 1.73
CA LEU A 35 -5.39 -6.42 1.27
C LEU A 35 -6.75 -6.56 1.95
N LEU A 36 -6.81 -6.34 3.27
CA LEU A 36 -8.02 -6.54 4.07
C LEU A 36 -8.98 -5.35 3.99
N SER A 37 -8.51 -4.16 3.62
CA SER A 37 -9.36 -2.96 3.51
C SER A 37 -10.23 -2.89 2.26
N PHE A 38 -10.25 -3.95 1.44
CA PHE A 38 -11.21 -4.14 0.36
C PHE A 38 -12.25 -5.17 0.75
N GLU A 39 -13.53 -4.88 0.53
CA GLU A 39 -14.62 -5.83 0.80
C GLU A 39 -14.61 -6.99 -0.20
N LYS A 40 -14.42 -6.71 -1.50
CA LYS A 40 -14.53 -7.69 -2.59
C LYS A 40 -13.33 -7.61 -3.52
N ALA A 41 -12.94 -8.77 -4.07
CA ALA A 41 -11.87 -8.87 -5.06
C ALA A 41 -12.07 -7.95 -6.28
N ASP A 42 -13.32 -7.79 -6.75
CA ASP A 42 -13.65 -6.95 -7.91
C ASP A 42 -13.54 -5.43 -7.63
N HIS A 43 -13.37 -5.03 -6.38
CA HIS A 43 -13.09 -3.62 -6.02
C HIS A 43 -11.59 -3.30 -6.11
N ILE A 44 -10.73 -4.33 -6.17
CA ILE A 44 -9.29 -4.13 -6.23
C ILE A 44 -8.89 -3.73 -7.65
N THR A 45 -8.45 -2.49 -7.77
CA THR A 45 -7.76 -1.97 -8.95
C THR A 45 -6.32 -1.67 -8.59
N ARG A 46 -5.39 -1.76 -9.54
CA ARG A 46 -3.99 -1.35 -9.33
C ARG A 46 -3.92 0.05 -8.72
N SER A 47 -4.66 0.99 -9.32
CA SER A 47 -4.86 2.36 -8.84
C SER A 47 -5.15 2.47 -7.34
N ARG A 48 -6.19 1.76 -6.88
CA ARG A 48 -6.68 1.86 -5.51
C ARG A 48 -5.79 1.10 -4.54
N PHE A 49 -5.23 -0.01 -4.99
CA PHE A 49 -4.28 -0.81 -4.23
C PHE A 49 -3.01 -0.01 -3.94
N GLU A 50 -2.42 0.59 -4.98
CA GLU A 50 -1.22 1.43 -4.87
C GLU A 50 -1.44 2.64 -3.96
N GLU A 51 -2.60 3.31 -4.06
CA GLU A 51 -2.95 4.43 -3.17
C GLU A 51 -3.07 4.00 -1.70
N LYS A 52 -3.72 2.88 -1.42
CA LYS A 52 -3.84 2.32 -0.06
C LYS A 52 -2.49 1.85 0.48
N LEU A 53 -1.66 1.24 -0.37
CA LEU A 53 -0.33 0.79 -0.01
C LEU A 53 0.58 1.97 0.32
N ALA A 54 0.57 3.03 -0.50
CA ALA A 54 1.33 4.23 -0.23
C ALA A 54 0.86 4.97 1.03
N TYR A 55 -0.47 4.99 1.29
CA TYR A 55 -0.98 5.46 2.57
C TYR A 55 -0.42 4.64 3.73
N ALA A 56 -0.52 3.31 3.68
CA ALA A 56 -0.01 2.43 4.72
C ALA A 56 1.50 2.62 4.96
N PHE A 57 2.29 2.73 3.89
CA PHE A 57 3.74 2.97 3.95
C PHE A 57 4.10 4.33 4.58
N SER A 58 3.19 5.30 4.56
CA SER A 58 3.40 6.60 5.22
C SER A 58 3.16 6.57 6.73
N LEU A 59 2.60 5.47 7.26
CA LEU A 59 2.27 5.33 8.67
C LEU A 59 3.43 4.75 9.47
N THR A 60 3.60 5.23 10.69
CA THR A 60 4.47 4.60 11.69
C THR A 60 3.89 3.26 12.16
N LEU A 61 4.71 2.40 12.79
CA LEU A 61 4.26 1.12 13.35
C LEU A 61 3.02 1.28 14.25
N GLY A 62 3.01 2.26 15.16
CA GLY A 62 1.87 2.48 16.03
C GLY A 62 0.61 2.99 15.32
N GLN A 63 0.76 3.67 14.18
CA GLN A 63 -0.37 4.11 13.37
C GLN A 63 -0.94 2.95 12.54
N ILE A 64 -0.10 2.14 11.89
CA ILE A 64 -0.58 1.01 11.08
C ILE A 64 -1.25 -0.06 11.95
N ILE A 65 -0.77 -0.30 13.18
CA ILE A 65 -1.43 -1.20 14.14
C ILE A 65 -2.88 -0.76 14.40
N LYS A 66 -3.14 0.54 14.51
CA LYS A 66 -4.50 1.07 14.71
C LYS A 66 -5.38 0.83 13.49
N GLU A 67 -4.84 1.02 12.29
CA GLU A 67 -5.57 0.83 11.03
C GLU A 67 -5.93 -0.62 10.76
N VAL A 68 -5.10 -1.58 11.20
CA VAL A 68 -5.38 -3.02 11.00
C VAL A 68 -6.21 -3.67 12.10
N LYS A 69 -6.47 -2.94 13.19
CA LYS A 69 -7.09 -3.48 14.41
C LYS A 69 -8.45 -4.15 14.15
N GLU A 70 -9.25 -3.60 13.25
CA GLU A 70 -10.58 -4.14 12.92
C GLU A 70 -10.52 -5.35 11.99
N PHE A 71 -9.39 -5.58 11.32
CA PHE A 71 -9.24 -6.65 10.34
C PHE A 71 -8.53 -7.89 10.89
N LEU A 72 -7.76 -7.74 11.96
CA LEU A 72 -7.00 -8.83 12.58
C LEU A 72 -7.71 -9.35 13.84
N PRO A 73 -7.48 -10.61 14.23
CA PRO A 73 -7.99 -11.15 15.48
C PRO A 73 -7.56 -10.33 16.70
N SER A 74 -8.47 -10.17 17.66
CA SER A 74 -8.25 -9.35 18.86
C SER A 74 -7.06 -9.83 19.70
N GLU A 75 -6.74 -11.12 19.64
CA GLU A 75 -5.63 -11.78 20.32
C GLU A 75 -4.26 -11.29 19.83
N LEU A 76 -4.20 -10.72 18.62
CA LEU A 76 -2.97 -10.11 18.09
C LEU A 76 -2.77 -8.68 18.58
N ASP A 77 -3.82 -7.94 19.00
CA ASP A 77 -3.69 -6.53 19.38
C ASP A 77 -2.70 -6.36 20.54
N GLU A 78 -2.86 -7.13 21.62
CA GLU A 78 -1.95 -7.05 22.77
C GLU A 78 -0.50 -7.37 22.41
N GLN A 79 -0.29 -8.37 21.55
CA GLN A 79 1.05 -8.76 21.07
C GLN A 79 1.66 -7.67 20.19
N LEU A 80 0.87 -7.04 19.32
CA LEU A 80 1.30 -5.93 18.47
C LEU A 80 1.62 -4.68 19.30
N GLN A 81 0.83 -4.37 20.34
CA GLN A 81 1.14 -3.28 21.27
C GLN A 81 2.45 -3.56 22.04
N PHE A 82 2.70 -4.82 22.41
CA PHE A 82 3.97 -5.21 23.04
C PHE A 82 5.15 -5.05 22.08
N ALA A 83 5.01 -5.51 20.83
CA ALA A 83 6.02 -5.33 19.79
C ALA A 83 6.31 -3.85 19.51
N LEU A 84 5.29 -2.99 19.47
CA LEU A 84 5.46 -1.54 19.34
C LEU A 84 6.35 -0.97 20.45
N LYS A 85 6.12 -1.37 21.71
CA LYS A 85 6.96 -0.95 22.85
C LYS A 85 8.41 -1.39 22.65
N LYS A 86 8.64 -2.64 22.22
CA LYS A 86 9.98 -3.18 21.95
C LYS A 86 10.68 -2.46 20.79
N ARG A 87 9.97 -2.18 19.70
CA ARG A 87 10.51 -1.41 18.56
C ARG A 87 10.88 0.01 18.97
N ASN A 88 10.04 0.68 19.75
CA ASN A 88 10.36 2.01 20.27
C ASN A 88 11.57 1.99 21.22
N PHE A 89 11.69 0.95 22.04
CA PHE A 89 12.87 0.73 22.87
C PHE A 89 14.14 0.57 22.03
N LEU A 90 14.13 -0.28 21.00
CA LEU A 90 15.26 -0.42 20.07
C LEU A 90 15.63 0.91 19.39
N ALA A 91 14.63 1.65 18.91
CA ALA A 91 14.84 2.88 18.16
C ALA A 91 15.38 4.05 19.00
N HIS A 92 15.03 4.11 20.29
CA HIS A 92 15.24 5.33 21.09
C HIS A 92 16.04 5.12 22.38
N HIS A 93 16.06 3.91 22.93
CA HIS A 93 16.49 3.68 24.31
C HIS A 93 17.59 2.64 24.46
N PHE A 94 17.64 1.63 23.57
CA PHE A 94 18.52 0.47 23.70
C PHE A 94 19.97 0.84 24.00
N TRP A 95 20.60 1.66 23.16
CA TRP A 95 22.01 2.01 23.33
C TRP A 95 22.28 2.82 24.59
N TYR A 96 21.44 3.83 24.87
CA TYR A 96 21.60 4.67 26.06
C TYR A 96 21.45 3.86 27.35
N GLU A 97 20.43 3.01 27.41
CA GLU A 97 20.16 2.23 28.62
C GLU A 97 21.10 1.04 28.79
N ARG A 98 21.63 0.45 27.70
CA ARG A 98 22.44 -0.78 27.76
C ARG A 98 23.94 -0.54 27.62
N ILE A 99 24.40 0.70 27.40
CA ILE A 99 25.84 1.00 27.25
C ILE A 99 26.69 0.47 28.42
N HIS A 100 26.15 0.46 29.64
CA HIS A 100 26.83 -0.03 30.83
C HIS A 100 27.16 -1.55 30.79
N LEU A 101 26.47 -2.31 29.94
CA LEU A 101 26.70 -3.74 29.75
C LEU A 101 27.82 -4.05 28.74
N MET A 102 28.20 -3.09 27.90
CA MET A 102 29.19 -3.28 26.83
C MET A 102 30.62 -3.53 27.35
N GLY A 103 30.89 -3.21 28.62
CA GLY A 103 32.24 -3.26 29.20
C GLY A 103 32.73 -4.67 29.58
N ASN A 104 31.89 -5.70 29.52
CA ASN A 104 32.28 -7.07 29.87
C ASN A 104 31.47 -8.14 29.14
N LYS A 105 32.00 -9.36 29.11
CA LYS A 105 31.42 -10.51 28.40
C LYS A 105 30.00 -10.84 28.86
N GLN A 106 29.72 -10.81 30.16
CA GLN A 106 28.39 -11.16 30.68
C GLN A 106 27.34 -10.15 30.23
N GLY A 107 27.66 -8.86 30.24
CA GLY A 107 26.77 -7.81 29.76
C GLY A 107 26.50 -7.90 28.26
N LEU A 108 27.52 -8.19 27.44
CA LEU A 108 27.33 -8.43 26.00
C LEU A 108 26.41 -9.63 25.74
N VAL A 109 26.62 -10.76 26.44
CA VAL A 109 25.76 -11.95 26.33
C VAL A 109 24.31 -11.62 26.72
N GLN A 110 24.10 -10.82 27.77
CA GLN A 110 22.76 -10.37 28.13
C GLN A 110 22.11 -9.54 27.01
N MET A 111 22.84 -8.60 26.43
CA MET A 111 22.33 -7.80 25.30
C MET A 111 21.96 -8.67 24.10
N LEU A 112 22.75 -9.70 23.80
CA LEU A 112 22.46 -10.66 22.73
C LEU A 112 21.16 -11.41 22.98
N TYR A 113 20.92 -11.91 24.20
CA TYR A 113 19.66 -12.55 24.55
C TYR A 113 18.46 -11.60 24.41
N GLU A 114 18.58 -10.36 24.90
CA GLU A 114 17.50 -9.36 24.75
C GLU A 114 17.18 -9.07 23.28
N LEU A 115 18.20 -8.99 22.41
CA LEU A 115 18.06 -8.77 20.98
C LEU A 115 17.46 -9.97 20.24
N ASP A 116 17.83 -11.19 20.63
CA ASP A 116 17.28 -12.42 20.07
C ASP A 116 15.81 -12.59 20.43
N ASP A 117 15.43 -12.31 21.68
CA ASP A 117 14.03 -12.32 22.12
C ASP A 117 13.17 -11.33 21.32
N MET A 118 13.69 -10.13 21.06
CA MET A 118 13.02 -9.12 20.24
C MET A 118 12.92 -9.56 18.76
N SER A 119 13.99 -10.15 18.22
CA SER A 119 14.02 -10.68 16.86
C SER A 119 12.98 -11.79 16.65
N GLN A 120 12.89 -12.72 17.62
CA GLN A 120 11.92 -13.80 17.60
C GLN A 120 10.49 -13.26 17.72
N LEU A 121 10.25 -12.31 18.63
CA LEU A 121 8.95 -11.64 18.77
C LEU A 121 8.45 -11.04 17.46
N PHE A 122 9.30 -10.27 16.76
CA PHE A 122 8.90 -9.63 15.50
C PHE A 122 8.65 -10.65 14.39
N SER A 123 9.53 -11.65 14.26
CA SER A 123 9.38 -12.72 13.27
C SER A 123 8.10 -13.54 13.48
N ASP A 124 7.81 -13.91 14.73
CA ASP A 124 6.61 -14.68 15.06
C ASP A 124 5.34 -13.88 14.81
N LEU A 125 5.34 -12.59 15.12
CA LEU A 125 4.17 -11.74 14.85
C LEU A 125 3.96 -11.53 13.36
N ASP A 126 5.03 -11.31 12.58
CA ASP A 126 4.92 -11.18 11.13
C ASP A 126 4.34 -12.46 10.50
N ARG A 127 4.82 -13.63 10.93
CA ARG A 127 4.26 -14.92 10.52
C ARG A 127 2.77 -15.03 10.85
N LYS A 128 2.37 -14.71 12.10
CA LYS A 128 0.95 -14.74 12.51
C LYS A 128 0.09 -13.77 11.70
N VAL A 129 0.61 -12.59 11.37
CA VAL A 129 -0.08 -11.64 10.48
C VAL A 129 -0.27 -12.27 9.11
N ASN A 130 0.79 -12.84 8.51
CA ASN A 130 0.71 -13.49 7.20
C ASN A 130 -0.25 -14.69 7.16
N GLU A 131 -0.28 -15.51 8.21
CA GLU A 131 -1.25 -16.62 8.36
C GLU A 131 -2.71 -16.08 8.32
N ASN A 132 -2.98 -14.95 8.96
CA ASN A 132 -4.30 -14.31 8.92
C ASN A 132 -4.65 -13.70 7.55
N LEU A 133 -3.66 -13.50 6.68
CA LEU A 133 -3.87 -13.00 5.32
C LEU A 133 -4.05 -14.12 4.29
N GLU A 134 -3.68 -15.36 4.62
CA GLU A 134 -3.56 -16.46 3.65
C GLU A 134 -4.84 -16.65 2.82
N SER A 135 -5.98 -16.81 3.49
CA SER A 135 -7.27 -17.01 2.80
C SER A 135 -7.60 -15.85 1.86
N ARG A 136 -7.32 -14.61 2.29
CA ARG A 136 -7.58 -13.42 1.45
C ARG A 136 -6.61 -13.35 0.27
N ARG A 137 -5.32 -13.66 0.47
CA ARG A 137 -4.33 -13.70 -0.62
C ARG A 137 -4.73 -14.71 -1.70
N ILE A 138 -5.13 -15.91 -1.29
CA ILE A 138 -5.58 -16.99 -2.20
C ILE A 138 -6.84 -16.58 -2.97
N GLU A 139 -7.83 -15.97 -2.31
CA GLU A 139 -9.04 -15.44 -2.97
C GLU A 139 -8.70 -14.43 -4.08
N LEU A 140 -7.64 -13.64 -3.87
CA LEU A 140 -7.17 -12.64 -4.83
C LEU A 140 -6.25 -13.21 -5.91
N GLY A 141 -5.91 -14.50 -5.84
CA GLY A 141 -5.02 -15.19 -6.78
C GLY A 141 -3.54 -14.98 -6.49
N VAL A 142 -3.18 -14.53 -5.28
CA VAL A 142 -1.80 -14.40 -4.80
C VAL A 142 -1.46 -15.67 -4.01
N THR A 143 -1.01 -16.71 -4.70
CA THR A 143 -0.60 -17.97 -4.07
C THR A 143 0.88 -17.94 -3.67
N ASP A 144 1.31 -18.89 -2.85
CA ASP A 144 2.72 -18.97 -2.46
C ASP A 144 3.63 -19.28 -3.67
N GLU A 145 3.15 -19.98 -4.70
CA GLU A 145 3.88 -20.17 -5.95
C GLU A 145 4.12 -18.84 -6.68
N VAL A 146 3.11 -17.97 -6.74
CA VAL A 146 3.23 -16.62 -7.33
C VAL A 146 4.25 -15.80 -6.56
N ILE A 147 4.17 -15.82 -5.22
CA ILE A 147 5.12 -15.09 -4.36
C ILE A 147 6.54 -15.62 -4.57
N ASN A 148 6.74 -16.93 -4.55
CA ASN A 148 8.06 -17.53 -4.72
C ASN A 148 8.65 -17.23 -6.11
N SER A 149 7.84 -17.26 -7.17
CA SER A 149 8.28 -16.86 -8.52
C SER A 149 8.77 -15.40 -8.54
N LEU A 150 7.98 -14.48 -7.98
CA LEU A 150 8.35 -13.06 -7.92
C LEU A 150 9.60 -12.84 -7.04
N MET A 151 9.75 -13.58 -5.94
CA MET A 151 10.95 -13.50 -5.10
C MET A 151 12.22 -13.97 -5.83
N ILE A 152 12.13 -15.01 -6.67
CA ILE A 152 13.24 -15.46 -7.51
C ILE A 152 13.62 -14.37 -8.52
N GLU A 153 12.63 -13.74 -9.16
CA GLU A 153 12.85 -12.64 -10.10
C GLU A 153 13.54 -11.45 -9.42
N LEU A 154 13.03 -11.02 -8.26
CA LEU A 154 13.59 -9.90 -7.49
C LEU A 154 15.04 -10.17 -7.03
N THR A 155 15.32 -11.38 -6.54
CA THR A 155 16.67 -11.76 -6.08
C THR A 155 17.66 -11.96 -7.22
N SER A 156 17.18 -12.15 -8.45
CA SER A 156 18.01 -12.18 -9.67
C SER A 156 18.44 -10.79 -10.17
N GLY A 157 17.99 -9.71 -9.51
CA GLY A 157 18.32 -8.33 -9.85
C GLY A 157 17.34 -7.67 -10.83
N ILE A 158 16.25 -8.33 -11.19
CA ILE A 158 15.14 -7.69 -11.90
C ILE A 158 14.51 -6.68 -10.95
N THR A 159 14.56 -5.41 -11.32
CA THR A 159 14.01 -4.32 -10.51
C THR A 159 12.58 -4.06 -10.92
N GLU A 160 11.64 -4.15 -9.98
CA GLU A 160 10.26 -3.73 -10.22
C GLU A 160 10.13 -2.20 -10.34
N GLU A 161 9.11 -1.77 -11.07
CA GLU A 161 8.70 -0.37 -11.14
C GLU A 161 8.36 0.13 -9.73
N GLN A 162 9.08 1.15 -9.25
CA GLN A 162 8.86 1.66 -7.90
C GLN A 162 7.46 2.28 -7.79
N LEU A 163 6.81 2.06 -6.65
CA LEU A 163 5.60 2.78 -6.29
C LEU A 163 5.95 4.26 -6.08
N ILE A 164 5.66 5.10 -7.07
CA ILE A 164 5.85 6.55 -6.96
C ILE A 164 4.59 7.15 -6.32
N PRO A 165 4.68 7.73 -5.11
CA PRO A 165 3.52 8.32 -4.48
C PRO A 165 3.01 9.51 -5.27
N GLN A 166 1.74 9.46 -5.67
CA GLN A 166 1.06 10.61 -6.26
C GLN A 166 0.45 11.49 -5.16
N ARG A 167 0.27 12.79 -5.42
CA ARG A 167 -0.41 13.69 -4.47
C ARG A 167 -1.80 13.15 -4.11
N ARG A 168 -2.37 13.59 -2.99
CA ARG A 168 -3.78 13.30 -2.67
C ARG A 168 -4.73 14.15 -3.52
N LEU A 169 -5.91 13.60 -3.82
CA LEU A 169 -7.02 14.34 -4.42
C LEU A 169 -7.59 15.35 -3.43
N LYS A 170 -7.93 16.54 -3.93
CA LYS A 170 -8.69 17.56 -3.21
C LYS A 170 -10.18 17.22 -3.28
N LYS A 171 -10.98 17.86 -2.42
CA LYS A 171 -12.46 17.73 -2.44
C LYS A 171 -13.08 18.17 -3.76
N GLN A 172 -12.41 19.08 -4.46
CA GLN A 172 -12.80 19.55 -5.79
C GLN A 172 -11.55 19.64 -6.66
N GLU A 173 -11.65 19.09 -7.86
CA GLU A 173 -10.58 19.09 -8.87
C GLU A 173 -11.14 19.61 -10.19
N ARG A 174 -10.29 20.26 -10.99
CA ARG A 174 -10.67 20.72 -12.32
C ARG A 174 -10.18 19.72 -13.36
N LEU A 175 -11.10 18.95 -13.90
CA LEU A 175 -10.85 18.01 -14.99
C LEU A 175 -10.76 18.78 -16.30
N VAL A 176 -9.63 18.68 -17.01
CA VAL A 176 -9.38 19.43 -18.25
C VAL A 176 -9.41 18.56 -19.49
N LYS A 177 -9.04 17.28 -19.37
CA LYS A 177 -9.00 16.37 -20.51
C LYS A 177 -9.26 14.93 -20.07
N VAL A 178 -9.80 14.12 -20.98
CA VAL A 178 -9.88 12.66 -20.83
C VAL A 178 -9.30 11.98 -22.07
N TRP A 179 -8.51 10.95 -21.85
CA TRP A 179 -7.82 10.16 -22.86
C TRP A 179 -8.36 8.74 -22.87
N ASP A 180 -8.53 8.16 -24.04
CA ASP A 180 -8.75 6.75 -24.28
C ASP A 180 -7.39 6.09 -24.51
N VAL A 181 -7.00 5.21 -23.59
CA VAL A 181 -5.70 4.53 -23.58
C VAL A 181 -5.92 3.04 -23.72
N LYS A 182 -5.33 2.44 -24.75
CA LYS A 182 -5.36 0.99 -24.94
C LYS A 182 -4.44 0.33 -23.90
N ILE A 183 -5.02 -0.52 -23.06
CA ILE A 183 -4.29 -1.33 -22.08
C ILE A 183 -3.98 -2.70 -22.66
N THR A 184 -4.95 -3.28 -23.35
CA THR A 184 -4.83 -4.48 -24.19
C THR A 184 -5.64 -4.26 -25.47
N ASP A 185 -5.57 -5.20 -26.43
CA ASP A 185 -6.31 -5.08 -27.69
C ASP A 185 -7.83 -4.88 -27.50
N ASP A 186 -8.39 -5.44 -26.42
CA ASP A 186 -9.82 -5.39 -26.11
C ASP A 186 -10.19 -4.40 -24.99
N LEU A 187 -9.21 -3.77 -24.33
CA LEU A 187 -9.45 -2.94 -23.15
C LEU A 187 -8.93 -1.52 -23.34
N VAL A 188 -9.86 -0.56 -23.35
CA VAL A 188 -9.59 0.88 -23.35
C VAL A 188 -9.92 1.46 -21.99
N ALA A 189 -8.94 2.06 -21.33
CA ALA A 189 -9.12 2.76 -20.07
C ALA A 189 -9.20 4.28 -20.29
N GLN A 190 -10.07 4.95 -19.52
CA GLN A 190 -10.14 6.40 -19.51
C GLN A 190 -9.13 6.98 -18.52
N ILE A 191 -8.20 7.79 -19.01
CA ILE A 191 -7.22 8.52 -18.19
C ILE A 191 -7.62 10.00 -18.14
N PHE A 192 -7.76 10.51 -16.94
CA PHE A 192 -8.27 11.83 -16.59
C PHE A 192 -7.10 12.76 -16.27
N GLU A 193 -6.95 13.82 -17.05
CA GLU A 193 -5.94 14.86 -16.87
C GLU A 193 -6.57 16.04 -16.11
N LEU A 194 -5.97 16.40 -14.97
CA LEU A 194 -6.38 17.55 -14.16
C LEU A 194 -5.60 18.81 -14.55
N GLU A 195 -6.10 19.98 -14.15
CA GLU A 195 -5.51 21.29 -14.49
C GLU A 195 -4.04 21.45 -14.08
N ASP A 196 -3.61 20.73 -13.04
CA ASP A 196 -2.21 20.73 -12.59
C ASP A 196 -1.29 19.78 -13.37
N GLY A 197 -1.78 19.18 -14.45
CA GLY A 197 -1.02 18.27 -15.31
C GLY A 197 -0.91 16.84 -14.78
N THR A 198 -1.59 16.49 -13.69
CA THR A 198 -1.58 15.13 -13.15
C THR A 198 -2.61 14.22 -13.84
N PHE A 199 -2.30 12.93 -13.91
CA PHE A 199 -3.14 11.91 -14.55
C PHE A 199 -3.75 10.96 -13.53
N TRP A 200 -5.01 10.60 -13.76
CA TRP A 200 -5.83 9.81 -12.86
C TRP A 200 -6.63 8.79 -13.64
N GLN A 201 -7.03 7.70 -13.02
CA GLN A 201 -7.85 6.68 -13.66
C GLN A 201 -9.06 6.33 -12.78
N LEU A 202 -10.07 5.73 -13.40
CA LEU A 202 -11.24 5.27 -12.65
C LEU A 202 -10.89 4.10 -11.73
N CYS A 203 -11.44 4.12 -10.53
CA CYS A 203 -11.37 3.04 -9.56
C CYS A 203 -12.75 2.82 -8.91
N ASP A 204 -12.82 1.99 -7.88
CA ASP A 204 -14.06 1.67 -7.17
C ASP A 204 -14.79 2.91 -6.61
N THR A 205 -14.08 3.97 -6.25
CA THR A 205 -14.63 5.11 -5.49
C THR A 205 -14.39 6.46 -6.18
N GLY A 206 -14.35 6.49 -7.51
CA GLY A 206 -14.09 7.70 -8.30
C GLY A 206 -12.73 7.66 -8.99
N LEU A 207 -11.99 8.76 -8.93
CA LEU A 207 -10.63 8.84 -9.48
C LEU A 207 -9.60 8.29 -8.49
N GLY A 208 -8.67 7.48 -8.97
CA GLY A 208 -7.50 6.99 -8.24
C GLY A 208 -6.21 7.18 -9.04
N TRP A 209 -5.08 6.81 -8.44
CA TRP A 209 -3.74 6.98 -9.01
C TRP A 209 -3.61 6.33 -10.39
N SER A 210 -2.93 7.02 -11.29
CA SER A 210 -2.53 6.50 -12.59
C SER A 210 -1.02 6.25 -12.60
N ARG A 211 -0.58 5.22 -13.33
CA ARG A 211 0.84 4.96 -13.56
C ARG A 211 1.47 5.90 -14.61
N PHE A 212 0.66 6.74 -15.25
CA PHE A 212 1.11 7.55 -16.37
C PHE A 212 1.49 8.95 -15.91
N GLU A 213 2.68 9.40 -16.28
CA GLU A 213 3.16 10.76 -15.96
C GLU A 213 2.96 11.74 -17.13
N ARG A 214 2.80 11.21 -18.35
CA ARG A 214 2.60 11.99 -19.56
C ARG A 214 1.80 11.19 -20.60
N PRO A 215 1.08 11.86 -21.51
CA PRO A 215 0.41 11.19 -22.61
C PRO A 215 1.42 10.56 -23.55
N SER A 216 1.09 9.38 -24.06
CA SER A 216 1.86 8.71 -25.11
C SER A 216 1.26 9.04 -26.50
N PRO A 217 2.03 8.98 -27.60
CA PRO A 217 1.54 9.34 -28.94
C PRO A 217 0.33 8.52 -29.43
N ASP A 218 0.14 7.32 -28.91
CA ASP A 218 -0.97 6.41 -29.22
C ASP A 218 -2.28 6.74 -28.47
N TRP A 219 -2.23 7.67 -27.50
CA TRP A 219 -3.41 8.06 -26.74
C TRP A 219 -4.37 8.87 -27.60
N GLN A 220 -5.65 8.53 -27.54
CA GLN A 220 -6.69 9.24 -28.26
C GLN A 220 -7.50 10.10 -27.30
N LYS A 221 -7.84 11.32 -27.72
CA LYS A 221 -8.72 12.17 -26.91
C LYS A 221 -10.14 11.61 -26.97
N ASN A 222 -10.74 11.33 -25.80
CA ASN A 222 -12.13 10.85 -25.72
C ASN A 222 -13.09 11.96 -26.13
N GLN A 223 -13.52 11.99 -27.40
CA GLN A 223 -14.29 13.11 -27.95
C GLN A 223 -15.60 13.36 -27.18
N THR A 224 -16.27 12.28 -26.78
CA THR A 224 -17.56 12.28 -26.09
C THR A 224 -17.49 13.00 -24.74
N ILE A 225 -16.54 12.66 -23.87
CA ILE A 225 -16.41 13.29 -22.56
C ILE A 225 -15.84 14.71 -22.70
N ASN A 226 -14.86 14.90 -23.58
CA ASN A 226 -14.15 16.17 -23.71
C ASN A 226 -15.03 17.34 -24.19
N GLU A 227 -16.16 17.08 -24.84
CA GLU A 227 -17.14 18.13 -25.21
C GLU A 227 -17.69 18.88 -23.98
N TYR A 228 -17.66 18.26 -22.81
CA TYR A 228 -18.21 18.78 -21.56
C TYR A 228 -17.12 19.25 -20.56
N LEU A 229 -15.88 19.39 -21.04
CA LEU A 229 -14.72 19.84 -20.25
C LEU A 229 -14.28 21.28 -20.64
N PRO A 230 -13.46 21.96 -19.80
CA PRO A 230 -13.10 21.61 -18.44
C PRO A 230 -14.29 21.65 -17.48
N ALA A 231 -14.30 20.82 -16.43
CA ALA A 231 -15.34 20.79 -15.41
C ALA A 231 -14.76 20.66 -14.00
N ASN A 232 -15.40 21.30 -13.02
CA ASN A 232 -15.04 21.12 -11.62
C ASN A 232 -15.81 19.93 -11.06
N ILE A 233 -15.10 18.88 -10.67
CA ILE A 233 -15.68 17.63 -10.18
C ILE A 233 -15.30 17.42 -8.72
N ASN A 234 -16.14 16.68 -7.98
CA ASN A 234 -15.66 15.98 -6.79
C ASN A 234 -15.06 14.65 -7.27
N PRO A 235 -13.73 14.43 -7.17
CA PRO A 235 -13.09 13.21 -7.68
C PRO A 235 -13.40 11.98 -6.81
N ARG A 236 -13.95 12.18 -5.60
CA ARG A 236 -14.42 11.15 -4.64
C ARG A 236 -15.87 11.45 -4.23
N PRO A 237 -16.87 11.13 -5.07
CA PRO A 237 -18.27 11.46 -4.78
C PRO A 237 -18.74 10.87 -3.44
N THR A 238 -19.39 11.68 -2.59
CA THR A 238 -19.63 11.33 -1.17
C THR A 238 -20.63 10.18 -0.97
N ASP A 239 -21.61 10.04 -1.85
CA ASP A 239 -22.63 8.98 -1.79
C ASP A 239 -22.34 7.82 -2.77
N SER A 240 -21.07 7.65 -3.18
CA SER A 240 -20.70 6.59 -4.12
C SER A 240 -20.68 5.22 -3.45
N LYS A 241 -21.34 4.24 -4.08
CA LYS A 241 -21.02 2.82 -3.83
C LYS A 241 -19.85 2.41 -4.74
N PRO A 242 -19.11 1.33 -4.40
CA PRO A 242 -18.08 0.79 -5.27
C PRO A 242 -18.59 0.62 -6.71
N TRP A 243 -17.89 1.24 -7.66
CA TRP A 243 -18.24 1.30 -9.07
C TRP A 243 -19.68 1.76 -9.32
N ASN A 244 -20.19 2.72 -8.55
CA ASN A 244 -21.47 3.36 -8.79
C ASN A 244 -21.41 4.80 -8.31
N TYR A 245 -20.97 5.67 -9.21
CA TYR A 245 -20.75 7.08 -8.94
C TYR A 245 -20.85 7.92 -10.21
N GLU A 246 -20.94 9.23 -9.99
CA GLU A 246 -21.26 10.19 -11.03
C GLU A 246 -20.42 11.46 -10.88
N PHE A 247 -19.94 12.00 -12.00
CA PHE A 247 -19.28 13.29 -12.08
C PHE A 247 -20.14 14.28 -12.85
N ARG A 248 -20.40 15.43 -12.24
CA ARG A 248 -21.10 16.53 -12.91
C ARG A 248 -20.12 17.31 -13.78
N LEU A 249 -20.40 17.37 -15.07
CA LEU A 249 -19.64 18.07 -16.09
C LEU A 249 -20.34 19.39 -16.48
N LYS A 250 -19.78 20.11 -17.46
CA LYS A 250 -20.43 21.32 -18.00
C LYS A 250 -21.78 21.00 -18.66
N LYS A 251 -22.58 22.05 -18.87
CA LYS A 251 -23.89 21.98 -19.54
C LYS A 251 -24.89 21.02 -18.85
N GLY A 252 -24.73 20.79 -17.54
CA GLY A 252 -25.58 19.87 -16.78
C GLY A 252 -25.41 18.39 -17.17
N MET A 253 -24.33 18.04 -17.86
CA MET A 253 -24.04 16.67 -18.25
C MET A 253 -23.48 15.88 -17.07
N ILE A 254 -23.86 14.61 -16.95
CA ILE A 254 -23.38 13.69 -15.93
C ILE A 254 -22.63 12.54 -16.59
N LEU A 255 -21.37 12.35 -16.20
CA LEU A 255 -20.61 11.13 -16.46
C LEU A 255 -20.89 10.13 -15.35
N TRP A 256 -21.59 9.05 -15.65
CA TRP A 256 -21.84 7.97 -14.70
C TRP A 256 -20.89 6.81 -14.97
N VAL A 257 -20.50 6.11 -13.90
CA VAL A 257 -19.63 4.93 -13.96
C VAL A 257 -20.30 3.79 -13.19
N LYS A 258 -20.33 2.60 -13.80
CA LYS A 258 -20.89 1.37 -13.24
C LYS A 258 -19.93 0.19 -13.38
N LEU A 259 -20.03 -0.79 -12.50
CA LEU A 259 -19.33 -2.06 -12.67
C LEU A 259 -19.75 -2.72 -13.99
N GLY A 260 -18.77 -3.26 -14.72
CA GLY A 260 -19.00 -3.95 -15.98
C GLY A 260 -19.55 -5.35 -15.77
N LYS A 261 -20.04 -5.97 -16.85
CA LYS A 261 -20.51 -7.37 -16.81
C LYS A 261 -19.36 -8.38 -16.83
N GLN A 262 -18.19 -7.97 -17.31
CA GLN A 262 -17.00 -8.82 -17.34
C GLN A 262 -16.20 -8.61 -16.05
N LYS A 263 -15.44 -9.64 -15.65
CA LYS A 263 -14.58 -9.56 -14.46
C LYS A 263 -13.56 -8.42 -14.64
N ARG A 264 -13.37 -7.61 -13.59
CA ARG A 264 -12.44 -6.46 -13.57
C ARG A 264 -12.67 -5.42 -14.67
N SER A 265 -13.91 -5.27 -15.14
CA SER A 265 -14.27 -4.20 -16.07
C SER A 265 -15.27 -3.22 -15.49
N TYR A 266 -15.35 -2.04 -16.09
CA TYR A 266 -16.34 -1.02 -15.80
C TYR A 266 -16.98 -0.54 -17.10
N ILE A 267 -18.15 0.05 -16.97
CA ILE A 267 -18.84 0.76 -18.04
C ILE A 267 -19.11 2.18 -17.59
N TRP A 268 -19.16 3.09 -18.55
CA TRP A 268 -19.48 4.49 -18.29
C TRP A 268 -20.38 5.03 -19.39
N GLY A 269 -21.02 6.16 -19.12
CA GLY A 269 -21.79 6.87 -20.13
C GLY A 269 -22.12 8.30 -19.71
N LEU A 270 -22.73 9.04 -20.63
CA LEU A 270 -23.19 10.40 -20.40
C LEU A 270 -24.71 10.46 -20.37
N ARG A 271 -25.27 11.29 -19.48
CA ARG A 271 -26.69 11.63 -19.48
C ARG A 271 -26.91 13.06 -18.98
N LYS A 272 -27.95 13.73 -19.45
CA LYS A 272 -28.35 15.02 -18.88
C LYS A 272 -28.94 14.80 -17.49
N ASN A 273 -28.60 15.70 -16.56
CA ASN A 273 -29.25 15.79 -15.26
C ASN A 273 -30.73 16.18 -15.40
#